data_AF-A0A0G0K1Z5-F1
#
_entry.id   AF-A0A0G0K1Z5-F1
#
_cell.length_a   1.000
_cell.length_b   1.000
_cell.length_c   1.000
_cell.angle_alpha   90.00
_cell.angle_beta   90.00
_cell.angle_gamma   90.00
#
_symmetry.space_group_name_H-M   'P 1'
#
loop_
_entity.id
_entity.type
_entity.pdbx_description
1 polymer ?
#
loop_
_entity_poly.entity_id
_entity_poly.type
_entity_poly.pdbx_seq_one_letter_code
_entity_poly.pdbx_strand_id
1 'polypeptide(L)'
;MKNFKKVSIIVVILWVAIIFYFVGYLIGHKNIVFETNYKPKITNLELKKPESVDFGVFWKAWNAISDKYVGTLSPQKMVNGAIKGMVEALGDPYSSFLDQTENGQLQQDLAGKFEGIGAELSKKDGKIIVIAPLADSPAEKAGIKAQDQILAIDGKDTSNYSLDEAVS
;
A
#
# COMPACT_ATOMS: atom_id res chain seq x y z
N MET A 1 -18.89 74.82 -31.34
CA MET A 1 -19.11 73.55 -32.08
C MET A 1 -17.99 72.50 -31.94
N LYS A 2 -16.71 72.86 -31.76
CA LYS A 2 -15.59 71.89 -31.72
C LYS A 2 -15.60 70.97 -30.48
N ASN A 3 -16.07 71.47 -29.33
CA ASN A 3 -16.14 70.70 -28.08
C ASN A 3 -17.29 69.68 -28.05
N PHE A 4 -18.41 69.98 -28.72
CA PHE A 4 -19.56 69.08 -28.80
C PHE A 4 -19.22 67.81 -29.61
N LYS A 5 -18.46 67.94 -30.70
CA LYS A 5 -17.95 66.79 -31.46
C LYS A 5 -16.98 65.92 -30.65
N LYS A 6 -16.12 66.53 -29.81
CA LYS A 6 -15.22 65.79 -28.92
C LYS A 6 -15.97 65.01 -27.83
N VAL A 7 -16.98 65.63 -27.21
CA VAL A 7 -17.83 64.95 -26.22
C VAL A 7 -18.61 63.79 -26.85
N SER A 8 -19.15 63.98 -28.06
CA SER A 8 -19.83 62.92 -28.80
C SER A 8 -18.91 61.74 -29.11
N ILE A 9 -17.63 61.99 -29.45
CA ILE A 9 -16.65 60.92 -29.70
C ILE A 9 -16.34 60.15 -28.41
N ILE A 10 -16.18 60.85 -27.29
CA ILE A 10 -15.91 60.22 -25.98
C ILE A 10 -17.08 59.32 -25.56
N VAL A 11 -18.32 59.78 -25.75
CA VAL A 11 -19.53 59.00 -25.45
C VAL A 11 -19.59 57.73 -26.31
N VAL A 12 -19.25 57.81 -27.59
CA VAL A 12 -19.21 56.62 -28.48
C VAL A 12 -18.14 55.62 -28.03
N ILE A 13 -16.95 56.09 -27.64
CA ILE A 13 -15.87 55.22 -27.14
C ILE A 13 -16.30 54.49 -25.85
N LEU A 14 -16.98 55.19 -24.94
CA LEU A 14 -17.50 54.58 -23.71
C LEU A 14 -18.55 53.50 -24.01
N TRP A 15 -19.46 53.74 -24.94
CA TRP A 15 -20.43 52.73 -25.38
C TRP A 15 -19.75 51.51 -26.00
N VAL A 16 -18.71 51.73 -26.82
CA VAL A 16 -17.94 50.63 -27.41
C VAL A 16 -17.23 49.81 -26.33
N ALA A 17 -16.62 50.46 -25.33
CA ALA A 17 -15.97 49.76 -24.21
C ALA A 17 -16.96 48.92 -23.39
N ILE A 18 -18.17 49.45 -23.12
CA ILE A 18 -19.24 48.71 -22.43
C ILE A 18 -19.68 47.51 -23.25
N ILE A 19 -19.85 47.66 -24.57
CA ILE A 19 -20.22 46.55 -25.46
C ILE A 19 -19.12 45.48 -25.45
N PHE A 20 -17.85 45.85 -25.55
CA PHE A 20 -16.76 44.88 -25.49
C PHE A 20 -16.68 44.14 -24.16
N TYR A 21 -16.89 44.84 -23.04
CA TYR A 21 -16.97 44.22 -21.72
C TYR A 21 -18.12 43.22 -21.65
N PHE A 22 -19.31 43.60 -22.12
CA PHE A 22 -20.50 42.75 -22.05
C PHE A 22 -20.41 41.54 -22.98
N VAL A 23 -19.88 41.73 -24.19
CA VAL A 23 -19.60 40.64 -25.14
C VAL A 23 -18.55 39.70 -24.59
N GLY A 24 -17.45 40.22 -24.03
CA GLY A 24 -16.43 39.43 -23.35
C GLY A 24 -16.99 38.66 -22.15
N TYR A 25 -17.86 39.29 -21.35
CA TYR A 25 -18.54 38.65 -20.23
C TYR A 25 -19.49 37.53 -20.69
N LEU A 26 -20.27 37.73 -21.74
CA LEU A 26 -21.17 36.70 -22.27
C LEU A 26 -20.41 35.52 -22.88
N ILE A 27 -19.31 35.77 -23.61
CA ILE A 27 -18.46 34.73 -24.18
C ILE A 27 -17.69 33.98 -23.07
N GLY A 28 -17.15 34.73 -22.10
CA GLY A 28 -16.45 34.18 -20.95
C GLY A 28 -17.37 33.33 -20.08
N HIS A 29 -18.54 33.84 -19.71
CA HIS A 29 -19.45 33.13 -18.81
C HIS A 29 -20.06 31.86 -19.43
N LYS A 30 -20.19 31.78 -20.76
CA LYS A 30 -20.61 30.54 -21.45
C LYS A 30 -19.51 29.48 -21.54
N ASN A 31 -18.24 29.87 -21.46
CA ASN A 31 -17.08 28.98 -21.61
C ASN A 31 -16.31 28.74 -20.31
N ILE A 32 -16.76 29.28 -19.18
CA ILE A 32 -16.31 28.80 -17.87
C ILE A 32 -17.01 27.45 -17.63
N VAL A 33 -16.45 26.41 -18.25
CA VAL A 33 -16.65 25.04 -17.81
C VAL A 33 -15.90 24.97 -16.48
N PHE A 34 -16.59 25.26 -15.37
CA PHE A 34 -16.19 24.61 -14.12
C PHE A 34 -16.46 23.13 -14.37
N GLU A 35 -15.43 22.43 -14.85
CA GLU A 35 -15.40 20.98 -14.82
C GLU A 35 -15.55 20.63 -13.34
N THR A 36 -16.78 20.42 -12.89
CA THR A 36 -17.08 19.83 -11.58
C THR A 36 -16.50 18.41 -11.48
N ASN A 37 -16.05 17.88 -12.64
CA ASN A 37 -15.25 16.69 -12.81
C ASN A 37 -13.78 17.00 -13.16
N TYR A 38 -13.21 18.12 -12.70
CA TYR A 38 -11.76 18.30 -12.69
C TYR A 38 -11.19 17.27 -11.71
N LYS A 39 -11.02 16.04 -12.19
CA LYS A 39 -10.15 15.06 -11.56
C LYS A 39 -8.76 15.65 -11.77
N PRO A 40 -8.04 16.07 -10.72
CA PRO A 40 -6.65 16.43 -10.90
C PRO A 40 -5.98 15.24 -11.58
N LYS A 41 -5.64 15.39 -12.85
CA LYS A 41 -4.83 14.39 -13.54
C LYS A 41 -3.46 14.60 -12.91
N ILE A 42 -3.13 13.77 -11.92
CA ILE A 42 -1.79 13.75 -11.35
C ILE A 42 -0.87 13.29 -12.49
N THR A 43 -0.38 14.25 -13.27
CA THR A 43 0.61 14.05 -14.33
C THR A 43 1.96 13.91 -13.66
N ASN A 44 2.10 12.79 -12.96
CA ASN A 44 3.30 12.15 -12.40
C ASN A 44 2.88 10.93 -11.54
N LEU A 45 1.74 10.28 -11.87
CA LEU A 45 1.39 8.95 -11.34
C LEU A 45 1.87 7.81 -12.25
N GLU A 46 2.55 8.13 -13.36
CA GLU A 46 3.31 7.14 -14.09
C GLU A 46 4.57 6.85 -13.27
N LEU A 47 4.41 5.92 -12.32
CA LEU A 47 5.48 4.98 -11.97
C LEU A 47 6.21 4.68 -13.26
N LYS A 48 7.50 4.98 -13.31
CA LYS A 48 8.45 4.81 -14.41
C LYS A 48 8.36 3.37 -14.94
N LYS A 49 7.28 3.06 -15.68
CA LYS A 49 6.90 1.70 -16.04
C LYS A 49 7.90 1.29 -17.12
N PRO A 50 8.61 0.17 -16.94
CA PRO A 50 9.53 -0.27 -17.98
C PRO A 50 8.74 -0.45 -19.27
N GLU A 51 9.14 0.27 -20.33
CA GLU A 51 8.51 0.19 -21.66
C GLU A 51 8.52 -1.24 -22.23
N SER A 52 9.39 -2.11 -21.71
CA SER A 52 9.63 -3.46 -22.21
C SER A 52 8.77 -4.57 -21.60
N VAL A 53 7.94 -4.30 -20.58
CA VAL A 53 7.21 -5.38 -19.88
C VAL A 53 5.76 -5.48 -20.34
N ASP A 54 5.42 -6.59 -21.01
CA ASP A 54 4.05 -6.95 -21.39
C ASP A 54 3.28 -7.57 -20.22
N PHE A 55 2.41 -6.77 -19.61
CA PHE A 55 1.49 -7.23 -18.55
C PHE A 55 0.25 -7.96 -19.10
N GLY A 56 0.09 -8.11 -20.41
CA GLY A 56 -1.03 -8.83 -21.02
C GLY A 56 -1.09 -10.29 -20.60
N VAL A 57 0.06 -10.95 -20.47
CA VAL A 57 0.15 -12.33 -19.97
C VAL A 57 -0.28 -12.42 -18.51
N PHE A 58 0.14 -11.46 -17.68
CA PHE A 58 -0.29 -11.38 -16.28
C PHE A 58 -1.82 -11.29 -16.15
N TRP A 59 -2.47 -10.40 -16.90
CA TRP A 59 -3.93 -10.24 -16.85
C TRP A 59 -4.68 -11.46 -17.39
N LYS A 60 -4.15 -12.14 -18.41
CA LYS A 60 -4.71 -13.41 -18.89
C LYS A 60 -4.70 -14.47 -17.79
N ALA A 61 -3.60 -14.61 -17.05
CA ALA A 61 -3.51 -15.54 -15.93
C ALA A 61 -4.46 -15.14 -14.79
N TRP A 62 -4.49 -13.86 -14.44
CA TRP A 62 -5.40 -13.33 -13.42
C TRP A 62 -6.86 -13.65 -13.73
N ASN A 63 -7.31 -13.39 -14.95
CA ASN A 63 -8.69 -13.64 -15.37
C ASN A 63 -8.99 -15.15 -15.41
N ALA A 64 -8.06 -15.96 -15.94
CA ALA A 64 -8.24 -17.41 -15.97
C ALA A 64 -8.39 -18.00 -14.55
N ILE A 65 -7.63 -17.49 -13.57
CA ILE A 65 -7.78 -17.89 -12.16
C ILE A 65 -9.12 -17.41 -11.61
N SER A 66 -9.49 -16.15 -11.87
CA SER A 66 -10.74 -15.55 -11.39
C SER A 66 -11.98 -16.29 -11.89
N ASP A 67 -11.95 -16.78 -13.13
CA ASP A 67 -13.08 -17.45 -13.76
C ASP A 67 -13.19 -18.94 -13.42
N LYS A 68 -12.06 -19.60 -13.16
CA LYS A 68 -11.99 -21.07 -13.06
C LYS A 68 -11.70 -21.61 -11.67
N TYR A 69 -11.24 -20.77 -10.75
CA TYR A 69 -10.94 -21.22 -9.39
C TYR A 69 -12.22 -21.44 -8.60
N VAL A 70 -12.32 -22.61 -7.95
CA VAL A 70 -13.55 -23.05 -7.25
C VAL A 70 -13.68 -22.41 -5.86
N GLY A 71 -12.58 -21.93 -5.27
CA GLY A 71 -12.55 -21.38 -3.91
C GLY A 71 -12.71 -19.86 -3.84
N THR A 72 -12.70 -19.35 -2.60
CA THR A 72 -12.75 -17.90 -2.35
C THR A 72 -11.43 -17.24 -2.76
N LEU A 73 -11.51 -16.24 -3.63
CA LEU A 73 -10.37 -15.45 -4.03
C LEU A 73 -10.21 -14.21 -3.14
N SER A 74 -8.96 -13.88 -2.83
CA SER A 74 -8.59 -12.61 -2.22
C SER A 74 -7.69 -11.86 -3.18
N PRO A 75 -8.19 -10.84 -3.90
CA PRO A 75 -7.39 -10.06 -4.84
C PRO A 75 -6.12 -9.50 -4.19
N GLN A 76 -6.20 -9.04 -2.94
CA GLN A 76 -5.02 -8.53 -2.23
C GLN A 76 -3.96 -9.60 -2.03
N LYS A 77 -4.35 -10.82 -1.62
CA LYS A 77 -3.41 -11.94 -1.48
C LYS A 77 -2.78 -12.32 -2.83
N MET A 78 -3.55 -12.29 -3.92
CA MET A 78 -3.04 -12.57 -5.26
C MET A 78 -2.02 -11.52 -5.72
N VAL A 79 -2.28 -10.23 -5.47
CA VAL A 79 -1.32 -9.15 -5.76
C VAL A 79 -0.05 -9.30 -4.93
N ASN A 80 -0.18 -9.50 -3.61
CA ASN A 80 0.97 -9.70 -2.73
C ASN A 80 1.81 -10.90 -3.18
N GLY A 81 1.17 -12.02 -3.53
CA GLY A 81 1.85 -13.21 -4.05
C GLY A 81 2.56 -12.96 -5.39
N ALA A 82 1.95 -12.19 -6.30
CA ALA A 82 2.60 -11.81 -7.55
C ALA A 82 3.85 -10.94 -7.31
N ILE A 83 3.77 -9.98 -6.38
CA ILE A 83 4.92 -9.14 -6.01
C ILE A 83 6.01 -9.97 -5.34
N LYS A 84 5.65 -10.87 -4.41
CA LYS A 84 6.58 -11.80 -3.77
C LYS A 84 7.34 -12.63 -4.81
N GLY A 85 6.64 -13.22 -5.77
CA GLY A 85 7.27 -13.95 -6.87
C GLY A 85 8.18 -13.08 -7.76
N MET A 86 7.85 -11.80 -7.97
CA MET A 86 8.75 -10.88 -8.69
C MET A 86 10.05 -10.62 -7.93
N VAL A 87 10.00 -10.51 -6.60
CA VAL A 87 11.19 -10.32 -5.77
C VAL A 87 12.02 -11.60 -5.69
N GLU A 88 11.38 -12.77 -5.53
CA GLU A 88 12.06 -14.07 -5.56
C GLU A 88 12.80 -14.31 -6.88
N ALA A 89 12.25 -13.83 -8.00
CA ALA A 89 12.87 -13.94 -9.32
C ALA A 89 14.21 -13.18 -9.46
N LEU A 90 14.54 -12.29 -8.51
CA LEU A 90 15.86 -11.65 -8.44
C LEU A 90 16.98 -12.64 -8.10
N GLY A 91 16.66 -13.77 -7.47
CA GLY A 91 17.65 -14.74 -6.99
C GLY A 91 18.57 -14.21 -5.89
N ASP A 92 18.25 -13.04 -5.32
CA ASP A 92 18.99 -12.42 -4.22
C ASP A 92 18.43 -12.88 -2.88
N PRO A 93 19.19 -13.64 -2.06
CA PRO A 93 18.72 -14.15 -0.77
C PRO A 93 18.46 -13.04 0.26
N TYR A 94 18.93 -11.81 0.02
CA TYR A 94 18.71 -10.67 0.91
C TYR A 94 17.51 -9.81 0.51
N SER A 95 16.90 -10.08 -0.64
CA SER A 95 15.72 -9.37 -1.13
C SER A 95 14.46 -10.14 -0.79
N SER A 96 13.54 -9.52 -0.05
CA SER A 96 12.23 -10.09 0.26
C SER A 96 11.13 -9.03 0.18
N PHE A 97 9.92 -9.47 -0.17
CA PHE A 97 8.72 -8.65 -0.07
C PHE A 97 7.98 -9.03 1.22
N LEU A 98 7.58 -8.02 1.99
CA LEU A 98 6.76 -8.17 3.18
C LEU A 98 5.40 -7.53 2.93
N ASP A 99 4.34 -8.28 3.17
CA ASP A 99 3.01 -7.69 3.20
C ASP A 99 2.79 -6.80 4.44
N GLN A 100 1.61 -6.18 4.55
CA GLN A 100 1.33 -5.24 5.63
C GLN A 100 1.44 -5.90 7.02
N THR A 101 1.05 -7.16 7.14
CA THR A 101 1.10 -7.90 8.40
C THR A 101 2.55 -8.28 8.73
N GLU A 102 3.27 -8.86 7.77
CA GLU A 102 4.68 -9.24 7.92
C GLU A 102 5.57 -8.02 8.23
N ASN A 103 5.37 -6.91 7.53
CA ASN A 103 6.09 -5.67 7.79
C ASN A 103 5.73 -5.07 9.16
N GLY A 104 4.45 -5.16 9.57
CA GLY A 104 4.02 -4.73 10.89
C GLY A 104 4.76 -5.50 12.00
N GLN A 105 4.86 -6.83 11.87
CA GLN A 105 5.60 -7.68 12.80
C GLN A 105 7.08 -7.31 12.83
N LEU A 106 7.72 -7.18 11.66
CA LEU A 106 9.12 -6.78 11.58
C LEU A 106 9.38 -5.43 12.27
N GLN A 107 8.50 -4.45 12.10
CA GLN A 107 8.65 -3.14 12.74
C GLN A 107 8.51 -3.23 14.27
N GLN A 108 7.65 -4.13 14.77
CA GLN A 108 7.55 -4.39 16.20
C GLN A 108 8.84 -5.02 16.74
N ASP A 109 9.35 -6.04 16.04
CA ASP A 109 10.61 -6.71 16.39
C ASP A 109 11.79 -5.73 16.41
N LEU A 110 11.92 -4.89 15.38
CA LEU A 110 12.96 -3.86 15.29
C LEU A 110 12.82 -2.78 16.37
N ALA A 111 11.59 -2.49 16.81
CA ALA A 111 11.33 -1.57 17.91
C ALA A 111 11.56 -2.22 19.29
N GLY A 112 11.97 -3.49 19.34
CA GLY A 112 12.10 -4.26 20.58
C GLY A 112 10.76 -4.52 21.27
N LYS A 113 9.65 -4.38 20.55
CA LYS A 113 8.29 -4.62 21.04
C LYS A 113 7.92 -6.05 20.72
N PHE A 114 8.33 -6.96 21.59
CA PHE A 114 7.92 -8.36 21.49
C PHE A 114 6.65 -8.54 22.33
N GLU A 115 5.60 -9.06 21.71
CA GLU A 115 4.48 -9.64 22.47
C GLU A 115 4.85 -11.08 22.87
N GLY A 116 4.41 -11.50 24.06
CA GLY A 116 4.69 -12.84 24.61
C GLY A 116 5.61 -12.84 25.83
N ILE A 117 6.23 -14.00 26.10
CA ILE A 117 7.03 -14.23 27.31
C ILE A 117 8.50 -13.80 27.18
N GLY A 118 8.93 -13.37 25.99
CA GLY A 118 10.30 -12.97 25.69
C GLY A 118 11.29 -14.14 25.61
N ALA A 119 10.98 -15.15 24.78
CA ALA A 119 11.87 -16.27 24.49
C ALA A 119 12.00 -16.46 22.98
N GLU A 120 13.22 -16.72 22.52
CA GLU A 120 13.49 -17.12 21.14
C GLU A 120 13.22 -18.63 21.00
N LEU A 121 12.35 -18.98 20.05
CA LEU A 121 11.90 -20.35 19.83
C LEU A 121 12.35 -20.86 18.46
N SER A 122 12.52 -22.17 18.35
CA SER A 122 12.75 -22.87 17.09
C SER A 122 11.97 -24.17 17.04
N LYS A 123 11.70 -24.66 15.84
CA LYS A 123 11.10 -25.98 15.64
C LYS A 123 12.15 -26.97 15.15
N LYS A 124 12.42 -28.00 15.95
CA LYS A 124 13.35 -29.08 15.61
C LYS A 124 12.70 -30.43 15.84
N ASP A 125 12.77 -31.31 14.86
CA ASP A 125 12.19 -32.67 14.91
C ASP A 125 10.71 -32.69 15.32
N GLY A 126 9.93 -31.71 14.82
CA GLY A 126 8.51 -31.56 15.14
C GLY A 126 8.22 -30.92 16.50
N LYS A 127 9.23 -30.59 17.28
CA LYS A 127 9.10 -30.06 18.65
C LYS A 127 9.49 -28.60 18.69
N ILE A 128 8.77 -27.83 19.50
CA ILE A 128 9.13 -26.45 19.81
C ILE A 128 10.20 -26.48 20.91
N ILE A 129 11.35 -25.89 20.61
CA ILE A 129 12.51 -25.79 21.50
C ILE A 129 12.84 -24.32 21.76
N VAL A 130 13.25 -24.02 22.98
CA VAL A 130 13.75 -22.70 23.34
C VAL A 130 15.20 -22.59 22.86
N ILE A 131 15.50 -21.60 22.03
CA ILE A 131 16.89 -21.25 21.69
C ILE A 131 17.50 -20.52 22.89
N ALA A 132 16.89 -19.41 23.32
CA ALA A 132 17.32 -18.64 24.47
C ALA A 132 16.19 -17.75 25.02
N PRO A 133 16.09 -17.54 26.33
CA PRO A 133 15.27 -16.46 26.88
C PRO A 133 15.94 -15.10 26.63
N LEU A 134 15.15 -14.05 26.42
CA LEU A 134 15.65 -12.67 26.36
C LEU A 134 16.01 -12.19 27.77
N ALA A 135 17.04 -11.36 27.89
CA ALA A 135 17.43 -10.77 29.18
C ALA A 135 16.29 -9.94 29.77
N ASP A 136 16.11 -10.04 31.09
CA ASP A 136 15.06 -9.38 31.88
C ASP A 136 13.61 -9.74 31.51
N SER A 137 13.42 -10.77 30.66
CA SER A 137 12.11 -11.23 30.21
C SER A 137 11.33 -12.04 31.27
N PRO A 138 10.00 -12.14 31.14
CA PRO A 138 9.21 -13.10 31.92
C PRO A 138 9.71 -14.55 31.81
N ALA A 139 10.16 -14.99 30.63
CA ALA A 139 10.71 -16.33 30.40
C ALA A 139 11.98 -16.58 31.23
N GLU A 140 12.92 -15.62 31.24
CA GLU A 140 14.13 -15.71 32.06
C GLU A 140 13.80 -15.76 33.56
N LYS A 141 12.89 -14.88 34.00
CA LYS A 141 12.43 -14.82 35.40
C LYS A 141 11.69 -16.09 35.84
N ALA A 142 11.02 -16.76 34.91
CA ALA A 142 10.37 -18.05 35.13
C ALA A 142 11.37 -19.23 35.16
N GLY A 143 12.65 -18.98 34.85
CA GLY A 143 13.71 -19.97 34.88
C GLY A 143 13.77 -20.86 33.64
N ILE A 144 13.13 -20.45 32.53
CA ILE A 144 13.22 -21.13 31.24
C ILE A 144 14.67 -21.04 30.73
N LYS A 145 15.18 -22.14 30.17
CA LYS A 145 16.56 -22.24 29.69
C LYS A 145 16.61 -22.59 28.21
N ALA A 146 17.77 -22.29 27.62
CA ALA A 146 18.12 -22.80 26.30
C ALA A 146 17.98 -24.33 26.27
N GLN A 147 17.44 -24.85 25.16
CA GLN A 147 17.14 -26.26 24.89
C GLN A 147 15.94 -26.85 25.64
N ASP A 148 15.22 -26.06 26.43
CA ASP A 148 13.94 -26.53 26.98
C ASP A 148 12.96 -26.84 25.85
N GLN A 149 12.21 -27.94 26.01
CA GLN A 149 11.17 -28.34 25.06
C GLN A 149 9.81 -27.87 25.57
N ILE A 150 9.09 -27.11 24.75
CA ILE A 150 7.71 -26.73 25.04
C ILE A 150 6.81 -27.90 24.65
N LEU A 151 6.20 -28.55 25.65
CA LEU A 151 5.31 -29.70 25.46
C LEU A 151 3.85 -29.30 25.26
N ALA A 152 3.43 -28.23 25.94
CA ALA A 152 2.05 -27.75 25.89
C ALA A 152 1.98 -26.23 26.09
N ILE A 153 1.01 -25.59 25.44
CA ILE A 153 0.61 -24.18 25.65
C ILE A 153 -0.86 -24.18 26.03
N ASP A 154 -1.21 -23.55 27.14
CA ASP A 154 -2.58 -23.56 27.72
C ASP A 154 -3.19 -24.96 27.84
N GLY A 155 -2.34 -25.95 28.17
CA GLY A 155 -2.74 -27.35 28.31
C GLY A 155 -2.97 -28.11 27.00
N LYS A 156 -2.71 -27.50 25.84
CA LYS A 156 -2.79 -28.14 24.52
C LYS A 156 -1.40 -28.57 24.04
N ASP A 157 -1.29 -29.79 23.54
CA ASP A 157 -0.05 -30.37 23.03
C ASP A 157 0.47 -29.58 21.80
N THR A 158 1.76 -29.25 21.81
CA THR A 158 2.42 -28.41 20.79
C THR A 158 3.05 -29.19 19.65
N SER A 159 2.98 -30.53 19.63
CA SER A 159 3.67 -31.36 18.62
C SER A 159 3.21 -31.05 17.18
N ASN A 160 1.97 -30.59 17.03
CA ASN A 160 1.40 -30.22 15.73
C ASN A 160 1.47 -28.71 15.43
N TYR A 161 1.92 -27.89 16.38
CA TYR A 161 1.93 -26.43 16.20
C TYR A 161 3.03 -26.03 15.22
N SER A 162 2.72 -25.13 14.30
CA SER A 162 3.74 -24.34 13.61
C SER A 162 4.44 -23.40 14.61
N LEU A 163 5.60 -22.85 14.22
CA LEU A 163 6.27 -21.88 15.09
C LEU A 163 5.40 -20.64 15.29
N ASP A 164 4.72 -20.18 14.23
CA ASP A 164 3.80 -19.04 14.25
C ASP A 164 2.59 -19.30 15.15
N GLU A 165 2.05 -20.52 15.16
CA GLU A 165 0.95 -20.94 16.03
C GLU A 165 1.35 -20.99 17.51
N ALA A 166 2.64 -21.21 17.80
CA ALA A 166 3.16 -21.22 19.17
C ALA A 166 3.39 -19.81 19.75
N VAL A 167 3.46 -18.78 18.89
CA VAL A 167 3.69 -17.38 19.29
C VAL A 167 2.47 -16.47 19.12
N SER A 168 1.39 -16.95 18.49
CA SER A 168 0.13 -16.21 18.27
C SER A 168 -0.83 -16.28 19.45
#